data_AF-A0A930VZF9-F1
#
_entry.id   AF-A0A930VZF9-F1
#
_cell.length_a   1.000
_cell.length_b   1.000
_cell.length_c   1.000
_cell.angle_alpha   90.00
_cell.angle_beta   90.00
_cell.angle_gamma   90.00
#
_symmetry.space_group_name_H-M   'P 1'
#
loop_
_entity.id
_entity.type
_entity.pdbx_description
1 polymer ?
#
loop_
_entity_poly.entity_id
_entity_poly.type
_entity_poly.pdbx_seq_one_letter_code
_entity_poly.pdbx_strand_id
1 'polypeptide(L)'
;MYSKIALGNVKKSLRDFSIYFLTLAVGVALFYSFNSITQQSMVLNLSEDQRRIVQLLSNTISGVSVFLAVIMGFLVVYANQFLIRRRKKEFGMYQILGMTKRNVSKIMSIETLFVGFLALVVGLVAGIFISQFMMFATAHMFNTTLDSFKFVFSQAALIQTVIYFVVMFVVALIFNVTTVSRYKLIDLLNADKVTQTVKVRNLTVSVLLFLASLGIIAYSYILLQHNGLKQIDDEFAMATALVSVGTALFFFSISGFLLRFMQMQKGFYYKGLHSFILRQFNARVNTAWVSISLVCAM
;
A
#
# COMPACT_ATOMS: atom_id res chain seq x y z
N MET A 1 -29.89 11.76 9.38
CA MET A 1 -29.66 12.77 8.30
C MET A 1 -28.27 12.62 7.67
N TYR A 2 -27.17 12.70 8.44
CA TYR A 2 -25.80 12.64 7.92
C TYR A 2 -25.45 11.36 7.14
N SER A 3 -25.90 10.18 7.58
CA SER A 3 -25.65 8.92 6.87
C SER A 3 -26.32 8.84 5.49
N LYS A 4 -27.48 9.50 5.30
CA LYS A 4 -28.18 9.56 4.01
C LYS A 4 -27.43 10.44 3.01
N ILE A 5 -26.85 11.54 3.49
CA ILE A 5 -25.98 12.43 2.70
C ILE A 5 -24.69 11.70 2.33
N ALA A 6 -24.07 11.00 3.29
CA ALA A 6 -22.87 10.19 3.07
C ALA A 6 -23.07 9.12 1.97
N LEU A 7 -24.15 8.34 2.04
CA LEU A 7 -24.46 7.32 1.03
C LEU A 7 -24.72 7.94 -0.36
N GLY A 8 -25.41 9.08 -0.42
CA GLY A 8 -25.61 9.81 -1.67
C GLY A 8 -24.29 10.30 -2.28
N ASN A 9 -23.37 10.78 -1.45
CA ASN A 9 -22.05 11.24 -1.89
C ASN A 9 -21.17 10.09 -2.40
N VAL A 10 -21.15 8.94 -1.70
CA VAL A 10 -20.42 7.75 -2.17
C VAL A 10 -20.94 7.31 -3.54
N LYS A 11 -22.27 7.30 -3.74
CA LYS A 11 -22.88 6.93 -5.03
C LYS A 11 -22.59 7.95 -6.14
N LYS A 12 -22.52 9.24 -5.82
CA LYS A 12 -22.26 10.32 -6.78
C LYS A 12 -20.77 10.43 -7.16
N SER A 13 -19.88 10.13 -6.23
CA SER A 13 -18.41 10.22 -6.38
C SER A 13 -17.76 8.83 -6.46
N LEU A 14 -18.47 7.84 -7.02
CA LEU A 14 -17.98 6.45 -7.09
C LEU A 14 -16.58 6.36 -7.67
N ARG A 15 -16.26 7.12 -8.72
CA ARG A 15 -14.95 7.07 -9.39
C ARG A 15 -13.78 7.45 -8.47
N ASP A 16 -13.95 8.45 -7.59
CA ASP A 16 -12.91 8.86 -6.66
C ASP A 16 -12.84 7.93 -5.45
N PHE A 17 -13.99 7.41 -5.00
CA PHE A 17 -14.07 6.40 -3.95
C PHE A 17 -13.54 5.03 -4.39
N SER A 18 -13.63 4.68 -5.69
CA SER A 18 -13.14 3.41 -6.23
C SER A 18 -11.65 3.22 -6.00
N ILE A 19 -10.84 4.29 -6.09
CA ILE A 19 -9.40 4.22 -5.83
C ILE A 19 -9.16 3.86 -4.36
N TYR A 20 -9.80 4.58 -3.43
CA TYR A 20 -9.71 4.30 -1.99
C TYR A 20 -10.18 2.88 -1.64
N PHE A 21 -11.33 2.48 -2.19
CA PHE A 21 -11.91 1.15 -2.02
C PHE A 21 -10.98 0.05 -2.51
N LEU A 22 -10.46 0.16 -3.74
CA LEU A 22 -9.59 -0.84 -4.34
C LEU A 22 -8.28 -0.96 -3.55
N THR A 23 -7.69 0.18 -3.16
CA THR A 23 -6.47 0.21 -2.34
C THR A 23 -6.67 -0.52 -1.00
N LEU A 24 -7.79 -0.31 -0.32
CA LEU A 24 -8.13 -1.04 0.91
C LEU A 24 -8.43 -2.52 0.67
N ALA A 25 -9.23 -2.84 -0.35
CA ALA A 25 -9.67 -4.20 -0.63
C ALA A 25 -8.48 -5.11 -1.01
N VAL A 26 -7.61 -4.63 -1.90
CA VAL A 26 -6.35 -5.33 -2.25
C VAL A 26 -5.48 -5.47 -1.01
N GLY A 27 -5.42 -4.43 -0.16
CA GLY A 27 -4.63 -4.49 1.05
C GLY A 27 -5.09 -5.58 2.03
N VAL A 28 -6.39 -5.64 2.30
CA VAL A 28 -7.00 -6.68 3.13
C VAL A 28 -6.80 -8.07 2.52
N ALA A 29 -6.97 -8.19 1.20
CA ALA A 29 -6.82 -9.45 0.49
C ALA A 29 -5.40 -10.02 0.59
N LEU A 30 -4.39 -9.17 0.37
CA LEU A 30 -2.98 -9.55 0.52
C LEU A 30 -2.65 -9.90 1.97
N PHE A 31 -3.07 -9.07 2.94
CA PHE A 31 -2.80 -9.31 4.35
C PHE A 31 -3.37 -10.64 4.84
N TYR A 32 -4.61 -10.96 4.47
CA TYR A 32 -5.22 -12.26 4.78
C TYR A 32 -4.47 -13.40 4.10
N SER A 33 -4.14 -13.26 2.81
CA SER A 33 -3.46 -14.29 2.03
C SER A 33 -2.12 -14.66 2.66
N PHE A 34 -1.28 -13.67 3.02
CA PHE A 34 0.00 -13.90 3.68
C PHE A 34 -0.15 -14.55 5.06
N ASN A 35 -1.06 -14.05 5.91
CA ASN A 35 -1.27 -14.64 7.24
C ASN A 35 -1.81 -16.08 7.15
N SER A 36 -2.63 -16.39 6.15
CA SER A 36 -3.18 -17.74 5.98
C SER A 36 -2.11 -18.81 5.70
N ILE A 37 -0.98 -18.44 5.06
CA ILE A 37 0.12 -19.36 4.72
C ILE A 37 0.72 -19.99 5.99
N THR A 38 0.84 -19.23 7.09
CA THR A 38 1.35 -19.74 8.38
C THR A 38 0.52 -20.87 8.95
N GLN A 39 -0.79 -20.82 8.72
CA GLN A 39 -1.71 -21.77 9.33
C GLN A 39 -1.94 -22.96 8.41
N GLN A 40 -1.84 -22.78 7.10
CA GLN A 40 -1.80 -23.89 6.14
C GLN A 40 -0.61 -24.83 6.41
N SER A 41 0.54 -24.29 6.82
CA SER A 41 1.73 -25.08 7.16
C SER A 41 1.64 -25.85 8.49
N MET A 42 0.74 -25.45 9.40
CA MET A 42 0.44 -26.20 10.64
C MET A 42 -0.52 -27.39 10.42
N VAL A 43 -1.25 -27.43 9.30
CA VAL A 43 -2.24 -28.47 8.95
C VAL A 43 -1.61 -29.63 8.16
N LEU A 44 -0.41 -29.43 7.61
CA LEU A 44 0.36 -30.52 7.03
C LEU A 44 0.89 -31.39 8.18
N ASN A 45 0.52 -32.67 8.19
CA ASN A 45 1.04 -33.66 9.13
C ASN A 45 2.54 -33.84 8.88
N LEU A 46 3.34 -33.05 9.59
CA LEU A 46 4.77 -32.93 9.40
C LEU A 46 5.51 -33.69 10.51
N SER A 47 6.54 -34.46 10.14
CA SER A 47 7.43 -35.20 11.04
C SER A 47 8.13 -34.27 12.05
N GLU A 48 8.67 -34.81 13.15
CA GLU A 48 9.31 -34.01 14.24
C GLU A 48 10.39 -33.02 13.75
N ASP A 49 11.19 -33.38 12.73
CA ASP A 49 12.16 -32.46 12.12
C ASP A 49 11.51 -31.32 11.31
N GLN A 50 10.33 -31.57 10.73
CA GLN A 50 9.57 -30.56 10.01
C GLN A 50 8.83 -29.61 10.96
N ARG A 51 8.48 -30.03 12.20
CA ARG A 51 7.89 -29.13 13.22
C ARG A 51 8.83 -27.99 13.60
N ARG A 52 10.14 -28.24 13.66
CA ARG A 52 11.16 -27.21 13.96
C ARG A 52 11.27 -26.19 12.83
N ILE A 53 11.18 -26.64 11.58
CA ILE A 53 11.13 -25.78 10.38
C ILE A 53 9.82 -24.96 10.35
N VAL A 54 8.69 -25.57 10.72
CA VAL A 54 7.39 -24.88 10.81
C VAL A 54 7.37 -23.81 11.89
N GLN A 55 7.99 -24.05 13.05
CA GLN A 55 8.11 -23.04 14.12
C GLN A 55 8.98 -21.86 13.68
N LEU A 56 10.10 -22.10 13.00
CA LEU A 56 10.92 -21.04 12.44
C LEU A 56 10.15 -20.25 11.35
N LEU A 57 9.43 -20.93 10.47
CA LEU A 57 8.57 -20.29 9.47
C LEU A 57 7.46 -19.46 10.11
N SER A 58 6.83 -19.95 11.18
CA SER A 58 5.76 -19.24 11.87
C SER A 58 6.27 -17.94 12.53
N ASN A 59 7.45 -17.97 13.14
CA ASN A 59 8.05 -16.76 13.71
C ASN A 59 8.48 -15.76 12.62
N THR A 60 9.07 -16.23 11.52
CA THR A 60 9.45 -15.36 10.39
C THR A 60 8.23 -14.68 9.80
N ILE A 61 7.18 -15.45 9.53
CA ILE A 61 5.97 -14.89 8.92
C ILE A 61 5.24 -13.98 9.92
N SER A 62 5.26 -14.25 11.23
CA SER A 62 4.73 -13.29 12.22
C SER A 62 5.45 -11.94 12.17
N GLY A 63 6.78 -11.95 12.01
CA GLY A 63 7.56 -10.72 11.81
C GLY A 63 7.18 -9.99 10.52
N VAL A 64 7.05 -10.72 9.42
CA VAL A 64 6.58 -10.19 8.13
C VAL A 64 5.16 -9.64 8.24
N SER A 65 4.25 -10.29 8.97
CA SER A 65 2.88 -9.81 9.17
C SER A 65 2.82 -8.46 9.90
N VAL A 66 3.69 -8.23 10.89
CA VAL A 66 3.79 -6.92 11.55
C VAL A 66 4.30 -5.86 10.58
N PHE A 67 5.34 -6.18 9.79
CA PHE A 67 5.86 -5.30 8.75
C PHE A 67 4.78 -4.95 7.71
N LEU A 68 4.02 -5.96 7.26
CA LEU A 68 2.90 -5.78 6.34
C LEU A 68 1.81 -4.88 6.94
N ALA A 69 1.48 -5.03 8.22
CA ALA A 69 0.51 -4.18 8.88
C ALA A 69 0.95 -2.70 8.90
N VAL A 70 2.23 -2.42 9.15
CA VAL A 70 2.76 -1.05 9.15
C VAL A 70 2.65 -0.41 7.76
N ILE A 71 3.05 -1.15 6.72
CA ILE A 71 2.96 -0.65 5.34
C ILE A 71 1.50 -0.40 4.92
N MET A 72 0.59 -1.34 5.25
CA MET A 72 -0.84 -1.15 5.00
C MET A 72 -1.38 0.09 5.70
N GLY A 73 -0.98 0.34 6.95
CA GLY A 73 -1.39 1.53 7.68
C GLY A 73 -1.02 2.82 6.94
N PHE A 74 0.19 2.91 6.42
CA PHE A 74 0.63 4.08 5.65
C PHE A 74 -0.17 4.24 4.35
N LEU A 75 -0.42 3.13 3.65
CA LEU A 75 -1.18 3.10 2.40
C LEU A 75 -2.63 3.56 2.61
N VAL A 76 -3.27 3.15 3.71
CA VAL A 76 -4.60 3.63 4.11
C VAL A 76 -4.59 5.14 4.38
N VAL A 77 -3.59 5.66 5.10
CA VAL A 77 -3.45 7.10 5.36
C VAL A 77 -3.27 7.87 4.05
N TYR A 78 -2.43 7.38 3.14
CA TYR A 78 -2.23 7.99 1.82
C TYR A 78 -3.51 8.00 0.99
N ALA A 79 -4.22 6.87 0.94
CA ALA A 79 -5.47 6.75 0.18
C ALA A 79 -6.55 7.68 0.73
N ASN A 80 -6.64 7.82 2.06
CA ASN A 80 -7.54 8.75 2.71
C ASN A 80 -7.18 10.20 2.37
N GLN A 81 -5.89 10.54 2.39
CA GLN A 81 -5.40 11.87 2.01
C GLN A 81 -5.68 12.19 0.54
N PHE A 82 -5.57 11.20 -0.35
CA PHE A 82 -5.94 11.33 -1.75
C PHE A 82 -7.42 11.65 -1.92
N LEU A 83 -8.30 10.94 -1.19
CA LEU A 83 -9.74 11.17 -1.21
C LEU A 83 -10.11 12.56 -0.69
N ILE A 84 -9.49 12.99 0.42
CA ILE A 84 -9.64 14.36 0.96
C ILE A 84 -9.25 15.40 -0.09
N ARG A 85 -8.10 15.21 -0.75
CA ARG A 85 -7.58 16.16 -1.75
C ARG A 85 -8.52 16.36 -2.92
N ARG A 86 -9.15 15.29 -3.43
CA ARG A 86 -10.08 15.37 -4.56
C ARG A 86 -11.41 16.04 -4.22
N ARG A 87 -11.82 16.00 -2.95
CA ARG A 87 -13.13 16.50 -2.49
C ARG A 87 -13.08 17.84 -1.75
N LYS A 88 -11.95 18.54 -1.79
CA LYS A 88 -11.79 19.85 -1.12
C LYS A 88 -12.86 20.87 -1.53
N LYS A 89 -13.25 20.91 -2.80
CA LYS A 89 -14.33 21.80 -3.29
C LYS A 89 -15.70 21.47 -2.71
N GLU A 90 -16.03 20.19 -2.56
CA GLU A 90 -17.29 19.75 -1.92
C GLU A 90 -17.33 20.20 -0.46
N PHE A 91 -16.21 20.04 0.26
CA PHE A 91 -16.08 20.49 1.65
C PHE A 91 -16.17 22.02 1.78
N GLY A 92 -15.64 22.77 0.82
CA GLY A 92 -15.78 24.23 0.76
C GLY A 92 -17.24 24.66 0.56
N MET A 93 -17.97 23.99 -0.33
CA MET A 93 -19.39 24.25 -0.57
C MET A 93 -20.25 23.95 0.67
N TYR A 94 -19.98 22.86 1.39
CA TYR A 94 -20.67 22.58 2.67
C TYR A 94 -20.45 23.68 3.71
N GLN A 95 -19.25 24.24 3.78
CA GLN A 95 -18.95 25.34 4.70
C GLN A 95 -19.61 26.66 4.28
N ILE A 96 -19.71 26.96 2.97
CA ILE A 96 -20.46 28.13 2.46
C ILE A 96 -21.95 28.03 2.80
N LEU A 97 -22.52 26.83 2.74
CA LEU A 97 -23.90 26.54 3.14
C LEU A 97 -24.12 26.54 4.66
N GLY A 98 -23.13 26.98 5.45
CA GLY A 98 -23.24 27.14 6.91
C GLY A 98 -22.90 25.90 7.73
N MET A 99 -22.39 24.81 7.13
CA MET A 99 -21.99 23.63 7.89
C MET A 99 -20.68 23.88 8.65
N THR A 100 -20.68 23.58 9.96
CA THR A 100 -19.46 23.64 10.76
C THR A 100 -18.43 22.59 10.31
N LYS A 101 -17.14 22.87 10.51
CA LYS A 101 -16.05 21.92 10.18
C LYS A 101 -16.23 20.55 10.86
N ARG A 102 -16.80 20.53 12.07
CA ARG A 102 -17.12 19.30 12.80
C ARG A 102 -18.16 18.45 12.06
N ASN A 103 -19.18 19.09 11.48
CA ASN A 103 -20.22 18.37 10.73
C ASN A 103 -19.68 17.80 9.42
N VAL A 104 -18.81 18.54 8.72
CA VAL A 104 -18.14 18.04 7.51
C VAL A 104 -17.23 16.85 7.84
N SER A 105 -16.45 16.94 8.92
CA SER A 105 -15.60 15.84 9.38
C SER A 105 -16.41 14.59 9.80
N LYS A 106 -17.57 14.76 10.43
CA LYS A 106 -18.48 13.64 10.75
C LYS A 106 -19.03 12.95 9.50
N ILE A 107 -19.49 13.72 8.50
CA ILE A 107 -19.97 13.15 7.24
C ILE A 107 -18.85 12.35 6.58
N MET A 108 -17.66 12.93 6.50
CA MET A 108 -16.51 12.27 5.89
C MET A 108 -16.14 10.97 6.61
N SER A 109 -16.13 10.98 7.95
CA SER A 109 -15.84 9.79 8.75
C SER A 109 -16.85 8.68 8.47
N ILE A 110 -18.15 9.01 8.35
CA ILE A 110 -19.21 8.03 8.02
C ILE A 110 -19.03 7.47 6.60
N GLU A 111 -18.68 8.31 5.62
CA GLU A 111 -18.42 7.87 4.25
C GLU A 111 -17.22 6.92 4.19
N THR A 112 -16.11 7.31 4.82
CA THR A 112 -14.89 6.51 4.88
C THR A 112 -15.16 5.18 5.60
N LEU A 113 -15.95 5.17 6.68
CA LEU A 113 -16.34 3.96 7.43
C LEU A 113 -17.19 3.02 6.58
N PHE A 114 -18.16 3.54 5.83
CA PHE A 114 -18.98 2.73 4.95
C PHE A 114 -18.15 2.08 3.84
N VAL A 115 -17.27 2.85 3.17
CA VAL A 115 -16.40 2.31 2.13
C VAL A 115 -15.34 1.36 2.70
N GLY A 116 -14.81 1.65 3.89
CA GLY A 116 -13.87 0.79 4.60
C GLY A 116 -14.49 -0.57 4.96
N PHE A 117 -15.73 -0.57 5.45
CA PHE A 117 -16.45 -1.80 5.74
C PHE A 117 -16.68 -2.65 4.48
N LEU A 118 -17.14 -2.03 3.38
CA LEU A 118 -17.30 -2.72 2.10
C LEU A 118 -15.97 -3.28 1.58
N ALA A 119 -14.88 -2.52 1.72
CA ALA A 119 -13.56 -2.95 1.31
C ALA A 119 -13.03 -4.12 2.14
N LEU A 120 -13.32 -4.16 3.45
CA LEU A 120 -12.99 -5.30 4.31
C LEU A 120 -13.74 -6.56 3.85
N VAL A 121 -15.05 -6.47 3.60
CA VAL A 121 -15.85 -7.62 3.17
C VAL A 121 -15.35 -8.15 1.82
N VAL A 122 -15.20 -7.27 0.82
CA VAL A 122 -14.74 -7.67 -0.51
C VAL A 122 -13.28 -8.15 -0.48
N GLY A 123 -12.44 -7.48 0.30
CA GLY A 123 -11.03 -7.83 0.47
C GLY A 123 -10.84 -9.19 1.14
N LEU A 124 -11.62 -9.52 2.17
CA LEU A 124 -11.59 -10.86 2.80
C LEU A 124 -12.05 -11.93 1.81
N VAL A 125 -13.14 -11.71 1.09
CA VAL A 125 -13.62 -12.66 0.07
C VAL A 125 -12.54 -12.88 -0.99
N ALA A 126 -11.96 -11.82 -1.53
CA ALA A 126 -10.86 -11.91 -2.50
C ALA A 126 -9.61 -12.57 -1.90
N GLY A 127 -9.26 -12.26 -0.65
CA GLY A 127 -8.11 -12.85 0.05
C GLY A 127 -8.27 -14.35 0.27
N ILE A 128 -9.49 -14.83 0.55
CA ILE A 128 -9.79 -16.27 0.64
C ILE A 128 -9.51 -16.94 -0.71
N PHE A 129 -9.96 -16.36 -1.83
CA PHE A 129 -9.66 -16.91 -3.15
C PHE A 129 -8.16 -16.90 -3.48
N ILE A 130 -7.45 -15.81 -3.16
CA ILE A 130 -6.00 -15.69 -3.39
C ILE A 130 -5.24 -16.69 -2.51
N SER A 131 -5.63 -16.89 -1.25
CA SER A 131 -4.99 -17.85 -0.35
C SER A 131 -5.10 -19.29 -0.87
N GLN A 132 -6.19 -19.63 -1.55
CA GLN A 132 -6.38 -20.94 -2.15
C GLN A 132 -5.51 -21.11 -3.41
N PHE A 133 -5.34 -20.04 -4.19
CA PHE A 133 -4.40 -20.03 -5.31
C PHE A 133 -2.96 -20.19 -4.83
N MET A 134 -2.57 -19.49 -3.75
CA MET A 134 -1.24 -19.64 -3.16
C MET A 134 -1.01 -21.06 -2.61
N MET A 135 -2.01 -21.66 -1.96
CA MET A 135 -1.93 -23.06 -1.51
C MET A 135 -1.60 -24.01 -2.67
N PHE A 136 -2.26 -23.84 -3.82
CA PHE A 136 -1.98 -24.65 -5.02
C PHE A 136 -0.56 -24.42 -5.55
N ALA A 137 -0.13 -23.16 -5.64
CA ALA A 137 1.22 -22.82 -6.07
C ALA A 137 2.29 -23.44 -5.14
N THR A 138 2.08 -23.35 -3.82
CA THR A 138 2.97 -23.95 -2.83
C THR A 138 3.00 -25.47 -2.93
N ALA A 139 1.86 -26.15 -3.06
CA ALA A 139 1.82 -27.60 -3.22
C ALA A 139 2.58 -28.09 -4.47
N HIS A 140 2.48 -27.34 -5.58
CA HIS A 140 3.24 -27.64 -6.78
C HIS A 140 4.76 -27.49 -6.57
N MET A 141 5.20 -26.46 -5.84
CA MET A 141 6.61 -26.27 -5.50
C MET A 141 7.20 -27.38 -4.63
N PHE A 142 6.38 -28.04 -3.80
CA PHE A 142 6.80 -29.13 -2.91
C PHE A 142 6.54 -30.54 -3.49
N ASN A 143 6.18 -30.67 -4.77
CA ASN A 143 5.94 -31.96 -5.45
C ASN A 143 5.01 -32.93 -4.68
N THR A 144 4.09 -32.39 -3.89
CA THR A 144 3.15 -33.21 -3.10
C THR A 144 1.82 -33.27 -3.85
N THR A 145 1.36 -34.47 -4.21
CA THR A 145 0.04 -34.66 -4.81
C THR A 145 -1.03 -34.38 -3.75
N LEU A 146 -1.73 -33.25 -3.89
CA LEU A 146 -2.93 -33.00 -3.11
C LEU A 146 -4.04 -33.93 -3.63
N ASP A 147 -4.15 -35.13 -3.04
CA ASP A 147 -5.20 -36.10 -3.40
C ASP A 147 -6.63 -35.61 -3.07
N SER A 148 -6.78 -34.48 -2.38
CA SER A 148 -8.08 -33.82 -2.20
C SER A 148 -7.93 -32.31 -1.99
N PHE A 149 -8.75 -31.53 -2.70
CA PHE A 149 -8.89 -30.09 -2.48
C PHE A 149 -9.53 -29.85 -1.11
N LYS A 150 -8.71 -29.66 -0.08
CA LYS A 150 -9.20 -29.19 1.22
C LYS A 150 -9.20 -27.67 1.21
N PHE A 151 -10.37 -27.08 1.35
CA PHE A 151 -10.52 -25.65 1.56
C PHE A 151 -9.97 -25.32 2.96
N VAL A 152 -8.75 -24.77 3.01
CA VAL A 152 -8.11 -24.43 4.29
C VAL A 152 -8.51 -23.01 4.67
N PHE A 153 -9.61 -22.92 5.41
CA PHE A 153 -10.05 -21.67 6.01
C PHE A 153 -9.38 -21.46 7.36
N SER A 154 -8.55 -20.43 7.47
CA SER A 154 -7.91 -20.08 8.74
C SER A 154 -8.75 -19.05 9.50
N GLN A 155 -9.46 -19.53 10.54
CA GLN A 155 -10.25 -18.67 11.41
C GLN A 155 -9.38 -17.67 12.17
N ALA A 156 -8.18 -18.07 12.62
CA ALA A 156 -7.28 -17.17 13.33
C ALA A 156 -6.68 -16.08 12.40
N ALA A 157 -6.37 -16.40 11.13
CA ALA A 157 -5.91 -15.39 10.17
C ALA A 157 -7.01 -14.35 9.86
N LEU A 158 -8.28 -14.79 9.83
CA LEU A 158 -9.42 -13.87 9.70
C LEU A 158 -9.48 -12.91 10.88
N ILE A 159 -9.46 -13.43 12.11
CA ILE A 159 -9.53 -12.61 13.33
C ILE A 159 -8.37 -11.61 13.38
N GLN A 160 -7.14 -12.06 13.11
CA GLN A 160 -5.97 -11.18 13.04
C GLN A 160 -6.17 -10.08 11.98
N THR A 161 -6.59 -10.43 10.77
CA THR A 161 -6.84 -9.46 9.68
C THR A 161 -7.86 -8.41 10.09
N VAL A 162 -8.96 -8.82 10.74
CA VAL A 162 -9.99 -7.89 11.23
C VAL A 162 -9.42 -6.96 12.30
N ILE A 163 -8.66 -7.48 13.28
CA ILE A 163 -8.05 -6.67 14.34
C ILE A 163 -7.08 -5.64 13.74
N TYR A 164 -6.14 -6.06 12.90
CA TYR A 164 -5.19 -5.16 12.25
C TYR A 164 -5.90 -4.11 11.40
N PHE A 165 -6.92 -4.51 10.64
CA PHE A 165 -7.72 -3.58 9.86
C PHE A 165 -8.40 -2.54 10.75
N VAL A 166 -9.04 -2.95 11.85
CA VAL A 166 -9.69 -2.04 12.79
C VAL A 166 -8.69 -1.04 13.37
N VAL A 167 -7.51 -1.51 13.80
CA VAL A 167 -6.45 -0.64 14.34
C VAL A 167 -5.99 0.38 13.30
N MET A 168 -5.64 -0.07 12.09
CA MET A 168 -5.24 0.82 10.99
C MET A 168 -6.34 1.81 10.61
N PHE A 169 -7.59 1.35 10.61
CA PHE A 169 -8.74 2.16 10.26
C PHE A 169 -9.04 3.24 11.30
N VAL A 170 -8.90 2.92 12.60
CA VAL A 170 -9.00 3.90 13.69
C VAL A 170 -7.93 4.99 13.54
N VAL A 171 -6.69 4.60 13.27
CA VAL A 171 -5.60 5.55 13.00
C VAL A 171 -5.96 6.45 11.82
N ALA A 172 -6.44 5.88 10.72
CA ALA A 172 -6.86 6.63 9.54
C ALA A 172 -8.02 7.61 9.82
N LEU A 173 -8.99 7.23 10.66
CA LEU A 173 -10.09 8.11 11.08
C LEU A 173 -9.57 9.28 11.95
N ILE A 174 -8.65 9.03 12.87
CA ILE A 174 -8.02 10.10 13.68
C ILE A 174 -7.32 11.11 12.76
N PHE A 175 -6.55 10.63 11.78
CA PHE A 175 -5.93 11.48 10.77
C PHE A 175 -6.96 12.24 9.93
N ASN A 176 -8.08 11.60 9.55
CA ASN A 176 -9.16 12.24 8.81
C ASN A 176 -9.73 13.43 9.57
N VAL A 177 -10.14 13.21 10.82
CA VAL A 177 -10.73 14.25 11.69
C VAL A 177 -9.74 15.40 11.92
N THR A 178 -8.48 15.07 12.17
CA THR A 178 -7.44 16.07 12.43
C THR A 178 -7.12 16.91 11.19
N THR A 179 -7.05 16.27 10.02
CA THR A 179 -6.72 16.94 8.76
C THR A 179 -7.87 17.84 8.29
N VAL A 180 -9.12 17.34 8.34
CA VAL A 180 -10.31 18.08 7.90
C VAL A 180 -10.61 19.27 8.82
N SER A 181 -10.44 19.10 10.13
CA SER A 181 -10.68 20.18 11.09
C SER A 181 -9.70 21.35 10.95
N ARG A 182 -8.48 21.10 10.47
CA ARG A 182 -7.42 22.11 10.30
C ARG A 182 -7.49 22.90 9.00
N TYR A 183 -8.24 22.45 7.98
CA TYR A 183 -8.35 23.22 6.73
C TYR A 183 -9.11 24.54 6.91
N LYS A 184 -8.57 25.63 6.34
CA LYS A 184 -9.28 26.90 6.22
C LYS A 184 -10.17 26.87 4.98
N LEU A 185 -11.31 27.56 5.03
CA LEU A 185 -12.27 27.64 3.91
C LEU A 185 -11.59 28.17 2.63
N ILE A 186 -10.74 29.19 2.78
CA ILE A 186 -10.01 29.79 1.65
C ILE A 186 -9.08 28.78 0.97
N ASP A 187 -8.46 27.88 1.74
CA ASP A 187 -7.57 26.83 1.22
C ASP A 187 -8.35 25.71 0.51
N LEU A 188 -9.60 25.47 0.94
CA LEU A 188 -10.49 24.49 0.30
C LEU A 188 -11.03 25.00 -1.03
N LEU A 189 -11.37 26.29 -1.11
CA LEU A 189 -11.90 26.92 -2.32
C LEU A 189 -10.81 27.20 -3.37
N ASN A 190 -9.60 27.56 -2.94
CA ASN A 190 -8.46 27.79 -3.82
C ASN A 190 -7.59 26.53 -4.06
N ALA A 191 -8.04 25.35 -3.62
CA ALA A 191 -7.26 24.10 -3.73
C ALA A 191 -6.82 23.76 -5.17
N ASP A 192 -7.63 24.11 -6.17
CA ASP A 192 -7.30 23.90 -7.59
C ASP A 192 -6.33 24.94 -8.16
N LYS A 193 -6.17 26.10 -7.50
CA LYS A 193 -5.27 27.18 -7.95
C LYS A 193 -3.86 27.04 -7.39
N VAL A 194 -3.65 26.21 -6.37
CA VAL A 194 -2.33 25.95 -5.82
C VAL A 194 -1.64 24.89 -6.68
N THR A 195 -0.97 25.35 -7.74
CA THR A 195 -0.07 24.51 -8.53
C THR A 195 1.08 24.08 -7.63
N GLN A 196 1.22 22.78 -7.36
CA GLN A 196 2.38 22.25 -6.65
C GLN A 196 3.63 22.62 -7.45
N THR A 197 4.50 23.44 -6.85
CA THR A 197 5.81 23.75 -7.42
C THR A 197 6.65 22.49 -7.35
N VAL A 198 6.74 21.79 -8.50
CA VAL A 198 7.52 20.57 -8.64
C VAL A 198 8.98 20.97 -8.54
N LYS A 199 9.60 20.74 -7.37
CA LYS A 199 11.06 20.84 -7.25
C LYS A 199 11.67 19.76 -8.12
N VAL A 200 12.14 20.16 -9.30
CA VAL A 200 12.89 19.29 -10.20
C VAL A 200 14.25 19.07 -9.54
N ARG A 201 14.53 17.84 -9.11
CA ARG A 201 15.80 17.50 -8.45
C ARG A 201 16.93 17.49 -9.48
N ASN A 202 18.15 17.79 -9.04
CA ASN A 202 19.35 17.71 -9.88
C ASN A 202 19.47 16.32 -10.53
N LEU A 203 19.45 16.32 -11.86
CA LEU A 203 19.34 15.13 -12.70
C LEU A 203 20.51 14.15 -12.52
N THR A 204 21.72 14.67 -12.24
CA THR A 204 22.94 13.88 -12.01
C THR A 204 22.89 13.09 -10.71
N VAL A 205 22.34 13.69 -9.65
CA VAL A 205 22.17 13.05 -8.33
C VAL A 205 21.19 11.88 -8.42
N SER A 206 20.16 11.98 -9.27
CA SER A 206 19.22 10.87 -9.48
C SER A 206 19.82 9.67 -10.20
N VAL A 207 20.77 9.87 -11.13
CA VAL A 207 21.46 8.74 -11.79
C VAL A 207 22.38 8.02 -10.82
N LEU A 208 23.18 8.77 -10.04
CA LEU A 208 24.06 8.18 -9.04
C LEU A 208 23.28 7.39 -7.98
N LEU A 209 22.17 7.96 -7.50
CA LEU A 209 21.30 7.27 -6.55
C LEU A 209 20.62 6.04 -7.15
N PHE A 210 20.30 6.05 -8.45
CA PHE A 210 19.74 4.87 -9.13
C PHE A 210 20.75 3.72 -9.18
N LEU A 211 21.98 4.00 -9.60
CA LEU A 211 23.06 3.00 -9.62
C LEU A 211 23.38 2.50 -8.20
N ALA A 212 23.42 3.40 -7.21
CA ALA A 212 23.58 3.02 -5.81
C ALA A 212 22.44 2.12 -5.32
N SER A 213 21.18 2.42 -5.69
CA SER A 213 20.02 1.60 -5.32
C SER A 213 20.12 0.17 -5.88
N LEU A 214 20.54 0.02 -7.15
CA LEU A 214 20.77 -1.28 -7.75
C LEU A 214 21.91 -2.04 -7.06
N GLY A 215 22.99 -1.34 -6.69
CA GLY A 215 24.10 -1.92 -5.92
C GLY A 215 23.67 -2.41 -4.54
N ILE A 216 22.86 -1.63 -3.82
CA ILE A 216 22.31 -2.01 -2.50
C ILE A 216 21.39 -3.24 -2.63
N ILE A 217 20.51 -3.27 -3.62
CA ILE A 217 19.60 -4.41 -3.85
C ILE A 217 20.41 -5.67 -4.23
N ALA A 218 21.41 -5.54 -5.10
CA ALA A 218 22.27 -6.66 -5.50
C ALA A 218 23.10 -7.19 -4.33
N TYR A 219 23.72 -6.30 -3.54
CA TYR A 219 24.49 -6.68 -2.35
C TYR A 219 23.60 -7.39 -1.33
N SER A 220 22.40 -6.87 -1.09
CA SER A 220 21.43 -7.50 -0.21
C SER A 220 21.03 -8.89 -0.68
N TYR A 221 20.87 -9.10 -1.99
CA TYR A 221 20.53 -10.40 -2.54
C TYR A 221 21.67 -11.41 -2.35
N ILE A 222 22.92 -10.98 -2.56
CA ILE A 222 24.10 -11.82 -2.33
C ILE A 222 24.20 -12.20 -0.85
N LEU A 223 23.96 -11.26 0.07
CA LEU A 223 23.96 -11.50 1.52
C LEU A 223 22.89 -12.52 1.93
N LEU A 224 21.67 -12.41 1.37
CA LEU A 224 20.58 -13.37 1.58
C LEU A 224 20.94 -14.78 1.09
N GLN A 225 21.62 -14.88 -0.06
CA GLN A 225 22.00 -16.16 -0.64
C GLN A 225 23.16 -16.82 0.13
N HIS A 226 24.09 -16.04 0.68
CA HIS A 226 25.23 -16.55 1.45
C HIS A 226 24.84 -17.04 2.85
N ASN A 227 23.98 -16.30 3.55
CA ASN A 227 23.57 -16.65 4.91
C ASN A 227 22.51 -17.76 4.96
N GLY A 228 21.73 -17.92 3.90
CA GLY A 228 20.64 -18.89 3.83
C GLY A 228 19.48 -18.58 4.80
N LEU A 229 18.30 -19.16 4.55
CA LEU A 229 17.09 -18.94 5.36
C LEU A 229 17.09 -19.71 6.70
N LYS A 230 18.26 -20.16 7.20
CA LYS A 230 18.32 -21.17 8.26
C LYS A 230 18.07 -20.63 9.67
N GLN A 231 18.24 -19.32 9.92
CA GLN A 231 17.89 -18.66 11.17
C GLN A 231 17.56 -17.18 10.95
N ILE A 232 16.60 -16.65 11.72
CA ILE A 232 16.34 -15.20 11.83
C ILE A 232 17.45 -14.61 12.69
N ASP A 233 18.60 -14.36 12.07
CA ASP A 233 19.73 -13.70 12.73
C ASP A 233 19.70 -12.19 12.46
N ASP A 234 20.44 -11.41 13.24
CA ASP A 234 20.54 -9.94 13.08
C ASP A 234 20.95 -9.54 11.64
N GLU A 235 21.72 -10.40 10.98
CA GLU A 235 22.17 -10.21 9.61
C GLU A 235 21.05 -10.40 8.57
N PHE A 236 20.06 -11.27 8.83
CA PHE A 236 18.86 -11.40 7.99
C PHE A 236 17.94 -10.18 8.14
N ALA A 237 17.80 -9.65 9.35
CA ALA A 237 17.08 -8.41 9.60
C ALA A 237 17.75 -7.22 8.89
N MET A 238 19.09 -7.15 8.95
CA MET A 238 19.87 -6.13 8.23
C MET A 238 19.71 -6.26 6.71
N ALA A 239 19.77 -7.47 6.16
CA ALA A 239 19.55 -7.71 4.72
C ALA A 239 18.14 -7.27 4.29
N THR A 240 17.11 -7.64 5.04
CA THR A 240 15.71 -7.26 4.76
C THR A 240 15.50 -5.74 4.83
N ALA A 241 16.13 -5.08 5.81
CA ALA A 241 16.14 -3.62 5.91
C ALA A 241 16.88 -2.99 4.72
N LEU A 242 18.00 -3.56 4.28
CA LEU A 242 18.74 -3.10 3.10
C LEU A 242 17.93 -3.22 1.82
N VAL A 243 17.20 -4.33 1.59
CA VAL A 243 16.28 -4.45 0.44
C VAL A 243 15.23 -3.35 0.51
N SER A 244 14.59 -3.17 1.67
CA SER A 244 13.51 -2.18 1.84
C SER A 244 13.99 -0.76 1.54
N VAL A 245 15.17 -0.40 2.06
CA VAL A 245 15.81 0.90 1.79
C VAL A 245 16.23 1.00 0.33
N GLY A 246 16.80 -0.05 -0.25
CA GLY A 246 17.18 -0.13 -1.66
C GLY A 246 16.00 0.10 -2.61
N THR A 247 14.88 -0.56 -2.36
CA THR A 247 13.62 -0.40 -3.11
C THR A 247 13.07 1.02 -2.97
N ALA A 248 13.10 1.60 -1.76
CA ALA A 248 12.72 3.00 -1.56
C ALA A 248 13.62 3.97 -2.33
N LEU A 249 14.94 3.76 -2.30
CA LEU A 249 15.92 4.55 -3.05
C LEU A 249 15.74 4.39 -4.57
N PHE A 250 15.38 3.18 -5.02
CA PHE A 250 15.11 2.87 -6.42
C PHE A 250 13.91 3.67 -6.94
N PHE A 251 12.76 3.62 -6.26
CA PHE A 251 11.59 4.40 -6.68
C PHE A 251 11.79 5.91 -6.51
N PHE A 252 12.60 6.33 -5.55
CA PHE A 252 12.99 7.72 -5.43
C PHE A 252 13.84 8.19 -6.62
N SER A 253 14.78 7.36 -7.08
CA SER A 253 15.73 7.69 -8.14
C SER A 253 15.18 7.49 -9.56
N ILE A 254 14.26 6.54 -9.77
CA ILE A 254 13.70 6.22 -11.09
C ILE A 254 12.98 7.41 -11.73
N SER A 255 12.31 8.24 -10.93
CA SER A 255 11.62 9.45 -11.40
C SER A 255 12.58 10.38 -12.14
N GLY A 256 13.77 10.62 -11.59
CA GLY A 256 14.81 11.47 -12.19
C GLY A 256 15.59 10.78 -13.29
N PHE A 257 15.88 9.48 -13.16
CA PHE A 257 16.60 8.70 -14.18
C PHE A 257 15.80 8.62 -15.49
N LEU A 258 14.51 8.28 -15.42
CA LEU A 258 13.66 8.11 -16.59
C LEU A 258 13.59 9.39 -17.42
N LEU A 259 13.47 10.55 -16.76
CA LEU A 259 13.45 11.84 -17.46
C LEU A 259 14.77 12.13 -18.17
N ARG A 260 15.92 11.79 -17.58
CA ARG A 260 17.23 11.97 -18.22
C ARG A 260 17.42 11.04 -19.42
N PHE A 261 17.09 9.77 -19.25
CA PHE A 261 17.16 8.78 -20.33
C PHE A 261 16.34 9.25 -21.55
N MET A 262 15.15 9.80 -21.29
CA MET A 262 14.30 10.32 -22.36
C MET A 262 14.79 11.66 -22.92
N GLN A 263 15.41 12.53 -22.12
CA GLN A 263 16.06 13.77 -22.59
C GLN A 263 17.32 13.51 -23.43
N MET A 264 18.01 12.38 -23.22
CA MET A 264 19.14 11.98 -24.06
C MET A 264 18.68 11.68 -25.49
N GLN A 265 17.48 11.12 -25.67
CA GLN A 265 16.87 10.96 -26.99
C GLN A 265 16.12 12.23 -27.42
N LYS A 266 16.88 13.24 -27.87
CA LYS A 266 16.36 14.55 -28.30
C LYS A 266 15.24 14.45 -29.35
N GLY A 267 15.32 13.49 -30.28
CA GLY A 267 14.30 13.27 -31.31
C GLY A 267 12.95 12.79 -30.78
N PHE A 268 12.92 12.11 -29.63
CA PHE A 268 11.68 11.69 -28.97
C PHE A 268 11.17 12.77 -28.02
N TYR A 269 12.05 13.38 -27.22
CA TYR A 269 11.69 14.34 -26.17
C TYR A 269 11.09 15.63 -26.70
N TYR A 270 11.64 16.18 -27.79
CA TYR A 270 11.18 17.45 -28.37
C TYR A 270 10.05 17.27 -29.40
N LYS A 271 9.56 16.04 -29.60
CA LYS A 271 8.47 15.79 -30.54
C LYS A 271 7.12 16.07 -29.88
N GLY A 272 6.41 17.08 -30.40
CA GLY A 272 5.06 17.42 -29.95
C GLY A 272 4.95 17.70 -28.45
N LEU A 273 4.04 17.01 -27.78
CA LEU A 273 3.74 17.18 -26.36
C LEU A 273 4.56 16.27 -25.42
N HIS A 274 5.51 15.48 -25.94
CA HIS A 274 6.27 14.53 -25.12
C HIS A 274 7.03 15.20 -23.97
N SER A 275 7.64 16.36 -24.19
CA SER A 275 8.33 17.12 -23.14
C SER A 275 7.40 17.48 -21.97
N PHE A 276 6.13 17.78 -22.25
CA PHE A 276 5.11 18.10 -21.27
C PHE A 276 4.60 16.85 -20.54
N ILE A 277 4.25 15.80 -21.29
CA ILE A 277 3.77 14.52 -20.74
C ILE A 277 4.82 13.89 -19.82
N LEU A 278 6.10 13.91 -20.23
CA LEU A 278 7.20 13.34 -19.45
C LEU A 278 7.50 14.12 -18.17
N ARG A 279 7.42 15.45 -18.23
CA ARG A 279 7.53 16.29 -17.03
C ARG A 279 6.37 16.06 -16.07
N GLN A 280 5.13 15.93 -16.58
CA GLN A 280 3.97 15.61 -15.74
C GLN A 280 4.06 14.22 -15.12
N PHE A 281 4.49 13.22 -15.89
CA PHE A 281 4.69 11.86 -15.39
C PHE A 281 5.74 11.83 -14.29
N ASN A 282 6.92 12.43 -14.53
CA ASN A 282 7.97 12.54 -13.52
C ASN A 282 7.46 13.24 -12.25
N ALA A 283 6.74 14.36 -12.39
CA ALA A 283 6.17 15.07 -11.24
C ALA A 283 5.21 14.19 -10.41
N ARG A 284 4.38 13.37 -11.06
CA ARG A 284 3.48 12.43 -10.37
C ARG A 284 4.25 11.31 -9.67
N VAL A 285 5.25 10.72 -10.33
CA VAL A 285 6.10 9.69 -9.71
C VAL A 285 6.88 10.27 -8.52
N ASN A 286 7.46 11.48 -8.65
CA ASN A 286 8.20 12.14 -7.57
C ASN A 286 7.32 12.61 -6.39
N THR A 287 6.00 12.68 -6.56
CA THR A 287 5.08 12.94 -5.44
C THR A 287 4.50 11.67 -4.84
N ALA A 288 4.55 10.55 -5.57
CA ALA A 288 4.04 9.25 -5.17
C ALA A 288 5.13 8.21 -4.86
N TRP A 289 6.42 8.55 -4.92
CA TRP A 289 7.51 7.58 -4.79
C TRP A 289 7.46 6.81 -3.47
N VAL A 290 7.13 7.48 -2.35
CA VAL A 290 6.98 6.84 -1.03
C VAL A 290 5.86 5.79 -1.06
N SER A 291 4.71 6.12 -1.67
CA SER A 291 3.60 5.17 -1.76
C SER A 291 3.93 3.99 -2.68
N ILE A 292 4.64 4.23 -3.78
CA ILE A 292 5.02 3.17 -4.73
C ILE A 292 6.09 2.26 -4.09
N SER A 293 7.08 2.83 -3.41
CA SER A 293 8.11 2.04 -2.72
C SER A 293 7.53 1.18 -1.62
N LEU A 294 6.54 1.70 -0.89
CA LEU A 294 5.86 0.95 0.17
C LEU A 294 5.07 -0.22 -0.41
N VAL A 295 4.36 -0.03 -1.53
CA VAL A 295 3.65 -1.14 -2.21
C VAL A 295 4.62 -2.21 -2.68
N CYS A 296 5.75 -1.83 -3.28
CA CYS A 296 6.74 -2.79 -3.78
C CYS A 296 7.62 -3.41 -2.69
N ALA A 297 7.61 -2.86 -1.48
CA ALA A 297 8.27 -3.47 -0.32
C ALA A 297 7.43 -4.59 0.32
N MET A 298 6.13 -4.68 -0.01
CA MET A 298 5.26 -5.82 0.37
C MET A 298 5.42 -6.98 -0.59
#